data_AF-A0A0S4LQX6-F1
#
_entry.id   AF-A0A0S4LQX6-F1
#
_cell.length_a   1.000
_cell.length_b   1.000
_cell.length_c   1.000
_cell.angle_alpha   90.00
_cell.angle_beta   90.00
_cell.angle_gamma   90.00
#
_symmetry.space_group_name_H-M   'P 1'
#
loop_
_entity.id
_entity.type
_entity.pdbx_description
1 polymer ?
#
loop_
_entity_poly.entity_id
_entity_poly.type
_entity_poly.pdbx_seq_one_letter_code
_entity_poly.pdbx_strand_id
1 'polypeptide(L)' 'MPRSQGAPEDLMPTYRWSTNAPTRPGWYWFRGQAHEADPFIVLVDEAGQFQWPDGGFQEVPLAKGEWAGPIEEPDE' A
#
# COMPACT_ATOMS: atom_id res chain seq x y z
N MET A 1 -40.24 -0.06 18.97
CA MET A 1 -39.41 -1.03 18.22
C MET A 1 -37.98 -0.52 18.25
N PRO A 2 -37.07 -0.99 19.12
CA PRO A 2 -35.68 -0.56 19.06
C PRO A 2 -34.95 -1.38 17.99
N ARG A 3 -34.45 -0.71 16.94
CA ARG A 3 -33.58 -1.33 15.94
C ARG A 3 -32.15 -1.41 16.49
N SER A 4 -31.56 -2.57 16.27
CA SER A 4 -30.27 -3.02 16.76
C SER A 4 -29.12 -2.04 16.52
N GLN A 5 -28.28 -1.97 17.54
CA GLN A 5 -26.87 -1.59 17.55
C GLN A 5 -26.15 -2.08 16.29
N GLY A 6 -25.67 -1.16 15.45
CA GLY A 6 -24.64 -1.41 14.44
C GLY A 6 -23.31 -0.94 15.00
N ALA A 7 -22.31 -1.82 15.01
CA ALA A 7 -20.95 -1.56 15.48
C ALA A 7 -20.36 -0.27 14.87
N PRO A 8 -19.39 0.40 15.52
CA PRO A 8 -18.62 1.42 14.82
C PRO A 8 -18.04 0.76 13.58
N GLU A 9 -18.38 1.29 12.41
CA GLU A 9 -17.74 0.87 11.17
C GLU A 9 -16.26 1.17 11.36
N ASP A 10 -15.55 0.10 11.69
CA ASP A 10 -14.10 0.00 11.74
C ASP A 10 -13.58 0.83 10.58
N LEU A 11 -12.95 1.95 10.92
CA LEU A 11 -12.40 2.92 9.99
C LEU A 11 -11.21 2.25 9.32
N MET A 12 -11.46 1.22 8.51
CA MET A 12 -10.50 0.69 7.57
C MET A 12 -10.05 1.90 6.77
N PRO A 13 -8.80 2.36 6.91
CA PRO A 13 -8.34 3.51 6.17
C PRO A 13 -8.63 3.23 4.70
N THR A 14 -9.50 4.04 4.10
CA THR A 14 -9.83 3.90 2.68
C THR A 14 -8.57 4.29 1.93
N TYR A 15 -7.71 3.30 1.66
CA TYR A 15 -6.47 3.50 0.95
C TYR A 15 -6.79 3.93 -0.48
N ARG A 16 -6.47 5.19 -0.79
CA ARG A 16 -6.68 5.75 -2.12
C ARG A 16 -5.49 5.40 -3.00
N TRP A 17 -5.73 4.57 -4.00
CA TRP A 17 -4.79 4.31 -5.07
C TRP A 17 -4.43 5.60 -5.81
N SER A 18 -3.14 5.82 -6.01
CA SER A 18 -2.57 6.98 -6.69
C SER A 18 -1.38 6.56 -7.53
N THR A 19 -1.22 7.14 -8.71
CA THR A 19 0.00 6.97 -9.52
C THR A 19 1.18 7.77 -8.98
N ASN A 20 0.98 8.56 -7.92
CA ASN A 20 2.06 9.28 -7.26
C ASN A 20 2.93 8.31 -6.47
N ALA A 21 4.21 8.25 -6.82
CA ALA A 21 5.22 7.52 -6.09
C ALA A 21 5.27 7.95 -4.60
N PRO A 22 5.35 7.01 -3.63
CA PRO A 22 5.66 7.34 -2.24
C PRO A 22 7.01 8.05 -2.13
N THR A 23 7.05 9.09 -1.30
CA THR A 23 8.24 9.92 -1.06
C THR A 23 8.83 9.74 0.34
N ARG A 24 8.28 8.81 1.13
CA ARG A 24 8.68 8.52 2.50
C ARG A 24 8.86 7.01 2.64
N PRO A 25 9.78 6.57 3.51
CA PRO A 25 9.91 5.17 3.85
C PRO A 25 8.66 4.67 4.59
N GLY A 26 8.36 3.39 4.43
CA GLY A 26 7.23 2.73 5.07
C GLY A 26 6.56 1.68 4.18
N TRP A 27 5.50 1.07 4.69
CA TRP A 27 4.74 0.07 3.98
C TRP A 27 3.73 0.72 3.04
N TYR A 28 3.69 0.25 1.79
CA TYR A 28 2.75 0.73 0.79
C TYR A 28 2.16 -0.44 0.02
N TRP A 29 0.88 -0.32 -0.34
CA TRP A 29 0.27 -1.18 -1.34
C TRP A 29 0.78 -0.73 -2.70
N PHE A 30 1.29 -1.69 -3.47
CA PHE A 30 1.65 -1.50 -4.86
C PHE A 30 0.80 -2.41 -5.73
N ARG A 31 0.33 -1.88 -6.86
CA ARG A 31 -0.24 -2.68 -7.95
C ARG A 31 0.38 -2.25 -9.27
N GLY A 32 0.83 -3.21 -10.06
CA GLY A 32 1.45 -2.96 -11.36
C GLY A 32 0.48 -2.35 -12.39
N GLN A 33 1.05 -1.73 -13.42
CA GLN A 33 0.25 -1.24 -14.55
C GLN A 33 -0.56 -2.40 -15.19
N ALA A 34 -1.76 -2.09 -15.67
CA ALA A 34 -2.66 -3.04 -16.34
C ALA A 34 -3.26 -4.19 -15.50
N HIS A 35 -3.25 -4.11 -14.15
CA HIS A 35 -3.80 -5.19 -13.30
C HIS A 35 -3.12 -6.55 -13.58
N GLU A 36 -1.90 -6.54 -14.12
CA GLU A 36 -1.16 -7.76 -14.48
C GLU A 36 -0.83 -8.63 -13.25
N ALA A 37 -0.87 -8.05 -12.04
CA ALA A 37 -0.72 -8.75 -10.78
C ALA A 37 -1.71 -8.22 -9.73
N ASP A 38 -2.10 -9.11 -8.81
CA ASP A 38 -2.81 -8.74 -7.58
C ASP A 38 -2.02 -7.68 -6.80
N PRO A 39 -2.70 -6.76 -6.08
CA PRO A 39 -2.02 -5.80 -5.23
C PRO A 39 -1.24 -6.51 -4.12
N PHE A 40 -0.02 -6.08 -3.86
CA PHE A 40 0.81 -6.60 -2.77
C PHE A 40 1.47 -5.46 -1.99
N ILE A 41 1.87 -5.76 -0.77
CA ILE A 41 2.50 -4.80 0.14
C ILE A 41 4.01 -4.83 -0.11
N VAL A 42 4.61 -3.65 -0.22
CA VAL A 42 6.06 -3.47 -0.32
C VAL A 42 6.57 -2.50 0.74
N LEU A 43 7.77 -2.75 1.24
CA LEU A 43 8.47 -1.84 2.14
C LEU A 43 9.33 -0.89 1.30
N VAL A 44 9.04 0.40 1.37
CA VAL A 44 9.88 1.45 0.79
C VAL A 44 10.90 1.86 1.84
N ASP A 45 12.18 1.80 1.47
CA ASP A 45 13.32 2.22 2.27
C ASP A 45 13.56 3.75 2.18
N GLU A 46 14.42 4.29 3.04
CA GLU A 46 14.83 5.71 3.05
C GLU A 46 15.42 6.16 1.70
N ALA A 47 16.03 5.24 0.94
CA ALA A 47 16.53 5.53 -0.40
C ALA A 47 15.43 5.66 -1.47
N GLY A 48 14.15 5.46 -1.14
CA GLY A 48 13.06 5.45 -2.11
C GLY A 48 13.08 4.21 -3.02
N GLN A 49 13.58 3.11 -2.50
CA GLN A 49 13.62 1.79 -3.15
C GLN A 49 12.76 0.81 -2.37
N PHE A 50 12.21 -0.18 -3.04
CA PHE A 50 11.52 -1.28 -2.39
C PHE A 50 12.04 -2.62 -2.90
N GLN A 51 11.90 -3.64 -2.07
CA GLN A 51 12.29 -5.01 -2.40
C GLN A 51 11.04 -5.81 -2.82
N TRP A 52 11.14 -6.46 -3.96
CA TRP A 52 10.14 -7.42 -4.43
C TRP A 52 10.20 -8.71 -3.61
N PRO A 53 9.10 -9.46 -3.49
CA PRO A 53 9.11 -10.79 -2.85
C PRO A 53 10.05 -11.78 -3.55
N ASP A 54 10.43 -11.54 -4.81
CA ASP A 54 11.43 -12.31 -5.56
C ASP A 54 12.89 -12.00 -5.13
N GLY A 55 13.10 -10.95 -4.33
CA GLY A 55 14.41 -10.49 -3.87
C GLY A 55 15.05 -9.41 -4.74
N GLY A 56 14.41 -9.02 -5.85
CA GLY A 56 14.83 -7.89 -6.68
C GLY A 56 14.59 -6.54 -5.99
N PHE A 57 15.44 -5.56 -6.26
CA PHE A 57 15.26 -4.17 -5.81
C PHE A 57 14.77 -3.31 -6.96
N GLN A 58 13.88 -2.37 -6.66
CA GLN A 58 13.40 -1.41 -7.64
C GLN A 58 13.18 -0.04 -7.00
N GLU A 59 13.58 1.00 -7.72
CA GLU A 59 13.30 2.38 -7.35
C GLU A 59 11.80 2.66 -7.52
N VAL A 60 11.18 3.22 -6.48
CA VAL A 60 9.78 3.67 -6.49
C VAL A 60 9.45 4.54 -7.71
N PRO A 61 10.25 5.58 -8.09
CA PRO A 61 9.92 6.40 -9.26
C PRO A 61 9.99 5.66 -10.61
N LEU A 62 10.68 4.52 -10.68
CA LEU A 62 10.77 3.70 -11.89
C LEU A 62 9.65 2.66 -11.98
N ALA A 63 8.98 2.36 -10.87
CA ALA A 63 7.88 1.41 -10.83
C ALA A 63 6.61 2.04 -11.42
N LYS A 64 6.18 1.45 -12.53
CA LYS A 64 4.94 1.83 -13.22
C LYS A 64 3.77 1.11 -12.58
N GLY A 65 2.98 1.84 -11.80
CA GLY A 65 1.86 1.27 -11.08
C GLY A 65 1.11 2.32 -10.28
N GLU A 66 0.23 1.83 -9.42
CA GLU A 66 -0.47 2.64 -8.44
C GLU A 66 -0.06 2.22 -7.03
N TRP A 67 -0.06 3.21 -6.16
CA TRP A 67 0.39 3.15 -4.79
C TRP A 67 -0.75 3.53 -3.85
N ALA A 68 -0.85 2.86 -2.71
CA ALA A 68 -1.78 3.24 -1.66
C ALA A 68 -1.11 3.11 -0.28
N GLY A 69 -1.21 4.13 0.56
CA GLY A 69 -0.55 4.17 1.87
C GLY A 69 -0.19 5.59 2.31
N PRO A 70 0.62 5.74 3.36
CA PRO A 70 1.35 4.68 4.09
C PRO A 70 0.42 3.75 4.89
N ILE A 71 0.76 2.47 4.93
CA ILE A 71 0.10 1.45 5.74
C ILE A 71 0.74 1.48 7.14
N GLU A 72 -0.07 1.40 8.20
CA GLU A 72 0.45 1.20 9.55
C GLU A 72 1.19 -0.14 9.63
N GLU A 73 2.36 -0.15 10.28
CA GLU A 73 3.08 -1.37 10.56
C GLU A 73 2.17 -2.34 11.33
N PRO A 74 2.11 -3.64 10.98
CA PRO A 74 1.37 -4.60 11.77
C PRO A 74 1.95 -4.64 13.20
N ASP A 75 1.07 -4.57 14.20
CA ASP A 75 1.42 -4.80 15.60
C ASP A 75 1.84 -6.27 15.79
N GLU A 76 2.83 -6.52 16.65
CA GLU A 76 3.43 -7.86 16.91
C GLU A 76 2.53 -8.84 17.66
#